data_AF-A0A948I2I3-F1
#
_entry.id   AF-A0A948I2I3-F1
#
_cell.length_a   1.000
_cell.length_b   1.000
_cell.length_c   1.000
_cell.angle_alpha   90.00
_cell.angle_beta   90.00
_cell.angle_gamma   90.00
#
_symmetry.space_group_name_H-M   'P 1'
#
loop_
_entity.id
_entity.type
_entity.pdbx_description
1 polymer ?
#
loop_
_entity_poly.entity_id
_entity_poly.type
_entity_poly.pdbx_seq_one_letter_code
_entity_poly.pdbx_strand_id
1 'polypeptide(L)'
;MTDIFTEAGIDLADPASFVFWNDESIRFSDVDMLGHVNNVSFAAYCEAGRVHLIREVADRTGVKNAWVLARLTLDYGAEVYFPGTMRIGTRMLGIG
;
A
#
# COMPACT_ATOMS: atom_id res chain seq x y z
N MET A 1 -5.11 23.04 -1.22
CA MET A 1 -5.83 21.89 -0.64
C MET A 1 -4.86 21.30 0.36
N THR A 2 -5.13 21.43 1.66
CA THR A 2 -4.24 20.87 2.69
C THR A 2 -4.20 19.36 2.50
N ASP A 3 -3.01 18.79 2.62
CA ASP A 3 -2.84 17.35 2.56
C ASP A 3 -3.54 16.70 3.77
N ILE A 4 -4.46 15.76 3.50
CA ILE A 4 -5.25 15.05 4.52
C ILE A 4 -4.37 14.36 5.55
N PHE A 5 -3.16 13.93 5.14
CA PHE A 5 -2.21 13.27 6.03
C PHE A 5 -1.59 14.28 7.01
N THR A 6 -1.28 15.48 6.53
CA THR A 6 -0.77 16.57 7.37
C THR A 6 -1.81 17.02 8.40
N GLU A 7 -3.08 17.20 7.99
CA GLU A 7 -4.16 17.56 8.94
C GLU A 7 -4.41 16.48 9.99
N ALA A 8 -4.21 15.20 9.63
CA ALA A 8 -4.32 14.07 10.55
C ALA A 8 -3.06 13.85 11.41
N GLY A 9 -2.00 14.65 11.23
CA GLY A 9 -0.72 14.49 11.94
C GLY A 9 0.01 13.19 11.59
N ILE A 10 -0.16 12.69 10.37
CA ILE A 10 0.40 11.43 9.89
C ILE A 10 1.63 11.73 9.05
N ASP A 11 2.79 11.26 9.53
CA ASP A 11 4.02 11.25 8.74
C ASP A 11 4.09 9.95 7.92
N LEU A 12 3.98 10.06 6.60
CA LEU A 12 4.04 8.90 5.70
C LEU A 12 5.44 8.27 5.64
N ALA A 13 6.50 9.00 6.05
CA ALA A 13 7.86 8.48 6.11
C ALA A 13 8.16 7.72 7.42
N ASP A 14 7.34 7.88 8.46
CA ASP A 14 7.48 7.16 9.72
C ASP A 14 6.72 5.81 9.67
N PRO A 15 7.41 4.66 9.78
CA PRO A 15 6.75 3.36 9.87
C PRO A 15 5.75 3.26 11.03
N ALA A 16 5.92 4.01 12.13
CA ALA A 16 4.97 3.99 13.24
C ALA A 16 3.59 4.57 12.88
N SER A 17 3.47 5.30 11.77
CA SER A 17 2.20 5.81 11.24
C SER A 17 1.26 4.71 10.74
N PHE A 18 1.77 3.49 10.50
CA PHE A 18 1.03 2.36 9.94
C PHE A 18 0.81 1.26 10.98
N VAL A 19 -0.37 0.64 10.94
CA VAL A 19 -0.83 -0.31 11.97
C VAL A 19 -0.92 -1.76 11.49
N PHE A 20 -0.91 -1.96 10.18
CA PHE A 20 -0.99 -3.28 9.56
C PHE A 20 0.14 -3.42 8.55
N TRP A 21 0.86 -4.53 8.61
CA TRP A 21 2.06 -4.77 7.81
C TRP A 21 1.98 -6.13 7.12
N ASN A 22 2.38 -6.16 5.85
CA ASN A 22 2.56 -7.38 5.09
C ASN A 22 3.81 -7.24 4.21
N ASP A 23 4.42 -8.38 3.89
CA ASP A 23 5.62 -8.45 3.05
C ASP A 23 5.27 -9.13 1.73
N GLU A 24 5.73 -8.55 0.62
CA GLU A 24 5.55 -9.08 -0.73
C GLU A 24 6.91 -9.26 -1.41
N SER A 25 7.09 -10.37 -2.13
CA SER A 25 8.29 -10.57 -2.93
C SER A 25 8.25 -9.67 -4.16
N ILE A 26 9.33 -8.95 -4.42
CA ILE A 26 9.49 -8.17 -5.65
C ILE A 26 9.69 -9.15 -6.80
N ARG A 27 8.86 -9.05 -7.84
CA ARG A 27 8.92 -9.94 -8.99
C ARG A 27 9.85 -9.33 -10.02
N PHE A 28 10.53 -10.19 -10.78
CA PHE A 28 11.32 -9.71 -11.93
C PHE A 28 10.45 -8.94 -12.94
N SER A 29 9.18 -9.32 -13.10
CA SER A 29 8.21 -8.62 -13.96
C SER A 29 7.85 -7.21 -13.50
N ASP A 30 8.17 -6.86 -12.25
CA ASP A 30 7.82 -5.54 -11.70
C ASP A 30 8.87 -4.49 -12.07
N VAL A 31 10.02 -4.92 -12.62
CA VAL A 31 11.18 -4.08 -12.98
C VAL A 31 11.06 -3.56 -14.42
N ASP A 32 11.42 -2.31 -14.65
CA ASP A 32 11.47 -1.71 -15.98
C ASP A 32 12.88 -1.71 -16.61
N MET A 33 13.00 -1.08 -17.77
CA MET A 33 14.27 -1.02 -18.52
C MET A 33 15.39 -0.24 -17.80
N LEU A 34 15.07 0.59 -16.81
CA LEU A 34 16.04 1.31 -16.00
C LEU A 34 16.58 0.46 -14.84
N GLY A 35 16.02 -0.74 -14.64
CA GLY A 35 16.46 -1.68 -13.61
C GLY A 35 15.83 -1.46 -12.24
N HIS A 36 14.86 -0.54 -12.14
CA HIS A 36 14.11 -0.25 -10.92
C HIS A 36 12.69 -0.79 -11.04
N VAL A 37 12.01 -0.97 -9.91
CA VAL A 37 10.58 -1.30 -9.89
C VAL A 37 9.81 -0.19 -10.62
N ASN A 38 9.06 -0.59 -11.65
CA ASN A 38 8.25 0.30 -12.47
C ASN A 38 7.18 0.99 -11.61
N ASN A 39 6.92 2.26 -11.91
CA ASN A 39 5.94 3.06 -11.18
C ASN A 39 4.52 2.44 -11.15
N VAL A 40 4.07 1.78 -12.22
CA VAL A 40 2.76 1.12 -12.31
C VAL A 40 2.69 -0.08 -11.37
N SER A 41 3.78 -0.82 -11.21
CA SER A 41 3.85 -2.01 -10.33
C SER A 41 3.51 -1.67 -8.88
N PHE A 42 3.78 -0.43 -8.43
CA PHE A 42 3.42 0.02 -7.08
C PHE A 42 1.92 -0.03 -6.80
N ALA A 43 1.06 0.14 -7.80
CA ALA A 43 -0.38 0.01 -7.62
C ALA A 43 -0.78 -1.41 -7.15
N ALA A 44 -0.08 -2.44 -7.63
CA ALA A 44 -0.32 -3.82 -7.22
C ALA A 44 0.13 -4.08 -5.77
N TYR A 45 1.23 -3.47 -5.32
CA TYR A 45 1.65 -3.56 -3.92
C TYR A 45 0.67 -2.84 -2.99
N CYS A 46 0.19 -1.65 -3.36
CA CYS A 46 -0.86 -0.96 -2.61
C CYS A 46 -2.17 -1.78 -2.55
N GLU A 47 -2.53 -2.45 -3.65
CA GLU A 47 -3.65 -3.38 -3.66
C GLU A 47 -3.41 -4.57 -2.71
N ALA A 48 -2.23 -5.19 -2.74
CA ALA A 48 -1.90 -6.31 -1.86
C ALA A 48 -2.10 -5.93 -0.38
N GLY A 49 -1.55 -4.80 0.07
CA GLY A 49 -1.72 -4.33 1.44
C GLY A 49 -3.18 -4.10 1.82
N ARG A 50 -3.95 -3.48 0.93
CA ARG A 50 -5.40 -3.28 1.11
C ARG A 50 -6.15 -4.60 1.17
N VAL A 51 -5.84 -5.57 0.31
CA VAL A 51 -6.50 -6.89 0.29
C VAL A 51 -6.21 -7.67 1.57
N HIS A 52 -4.95 -7.66 2.05
CA HIS A 52 -4.60 -8.31 3.31
C HIS A 52 -5.37 -7.71 4.49
N LEU A 53 -5.44 -6.38 4.60
CA LEU A 53 -6.22 -5.72 5.65
C LEU A 53 -7.72 -6.07 5.56
N ILE A 54 -8.30 -6.02 4.35
CA ILE A 54 -9.73 -6.32 4.15
C ILE A 54 -10.04 -7.78 4.50
N ARG A 55 -9.16 -8.72 4.15
CA ARG A 55 -9.32 -10.14 4.50
C ARG A 55 -9.31 -10.35 6.00
N GLU A 56 -8.35 -9.75 6.71
CA GLU A 56 -8.29 -9.79 8.18
C GLU A 56 -9.58 -9.26 8.82
N VAL A 57 -10.11 -8.14 8.32
CA VAL A 57 -11.38 -7.58 8.79
C VAL A 57 -12.55 -8.51 8.45
N ALA A 58 -12.60 -9.06 7.24
CA ALA A 58 -13.66 -9.98 6.82
C ALA A 58 -13.68 -11.26 7.65
N ASP A 59 -12.51 -11.84 7.96
CA ASP A 59 -12.38 -13.05 8.76
C ASP A 59 -12.84 -12.81 10.20
N ARG A 60 -12.56 -11.63 10.77
CA ARG A 60 -12.98 -11.26 12.13
C ARG A 60 -14.45 -10.88 12.25
N THR A 61 -15.06 -10.37 11.20
CA THR A 61 -16.44 -9.82 11.24
C THR A 61 -17.47 -10.71 10.54
N GLY A 62 -17.04 -11.64 9.70
CA GLY A 62 -17.91 -12.44 8.82
C GLY A 62 -18.50 -11.64 7.65
N VAL A 63 -18.19 -10.34 7.52
CA VAL A 63 -18.71 -9.48 6.46
C VAL A 63 -17.94 -9.74 5.17
N LYS A 64 -18.65 -10.19 4.13
CA LYS A 64 -18.09 -10.45 2.80
C LYS A 64 -18.66 -9.47 1.79
N ASN A 65 -17.89 -8.41 1.51
CA ASN A 65 -18.27 -7.39 0.54
C ASN A 65 -17.25 -7.33 -0.61
N ALA A 66 -17.73 -6.98 -1.80
CA ALA A 66 -16.86 -6.60 -2.92
C ALA A 66 -16.49 -5.12 -2.78
N TRP A 67 -15.20 -4.81 -2.89
CA TRP A 67 -14.68 -3.44 -2.77
C TRP A 67 -14.13 -3.01 -4.13
N VAL A 68 -14.52 -1.82 -4.58
CA VAL A 68 -14.01 -1.23 -5.82
C VAL A 68 -13.13 -0.04 -5.48
N LEU A 69 -11.96 0.04 -6.10
CA LEU A 69 -11.04 1.16 -5.95
C LEU A 69 -11.53 2.35 -6.78
N ALA A 70 -12.03 3.40 -6.11
CA ALA A 70 -12.52 4.61 -6.79
C ALA A 70 -11.40 5.59 -7.17
N ARG A 71 -10.35 5.69 -6.34
CA ARG A 71 -9.20 6.58 -6.55
C ARG A 71 -7.93 5.98 -5.94
N LEU A 72 -6.83 6.08 -6.67
CA LEU A 72 -5.48 5.81 -6.19
C LEU A 72 -4.62 7.06 -6.41
N THR A 73 -3.78 7.39 -5.44
CA THR A 73 -2.78 8.45 -5.54
C THR A 73 -1.48 7.89 -4.97
N LEU A 74 -0.38 8.07 -5.72
CA LEU A 74 0.92 7.50 -5.40
C LEU A 74 1.97 8.60 -5.49
N ASP A 75 2.72 8.78 -4.41
CA ASP A 75 3.89 9.63 -4.35
C ASP A 75 5.12 8.75 -4.16
N TYR A 76 6.12 8.91 -5.02
CA TYR A 76 7.31 8.06 -5.04
C TYR A 76 8.47 8.77 -4.34
N GLY A 77 8.91 8.24 -3.20
CA GLY A 77 9.98 8.84 -2.39
C GLY A 77 11.39 8.28 -2.64
N ALA A 78 11.49 7.01 -3.08
CA ALA A 78 12.76 6.34 -3.32
C ALA A 78 12.60 5.20 -4.34
N GLU A 79 13.71 4.85 -5.00
CA GLU A 79 13.80 3.73 -5.95
C GLU A 79 13.90 2.40 -5.21
N VAL A 80 13.33 1.34 -5.80
CA VAL A 80 13.31 -0.02 -5.26
C VAL A 80 13.80 -0.99 -6.35
N TYR A 81 14.49 -2.06 -5.93
CA TYR A 81 15.23 -2.95 -6.81
C TYR A 81 14.87 -4.42 -6.59
N PHE A 82 14.96 -5.20 -7.66
CA PHE A 82 14.97 -6.66 -7.60
C PHE A 82 16.42 -7.18 -7.48
N PRO A 83 16.67 -8.29 -6.75
CA PRO A 83 15.75 -9.02 -5.89
C PRO A 83 15.53 -8.32 -4.55
N GLY A 84 14.34 -8.46 -3.97
CA GLY A 84 14.05 -7.89 -2.67
C GLY A 84 12.64 -8.19 -2.17
N THR A 85 12.35 -7.69 -0.98
CA THR A 85 11.04 -7.78 -0.35
C THR A 85 10.48 -6.37 -0.15
N MET A 86 9.28 -6.15 -0.64
CA MET A 86 8.52 -4.92 -0.40
C MET A 86 7.73 -5.08 0.89
N ARG A 87 8.06 -4.27 1.89
CA ARG A 87 7.32 -4.21 3.16
C ARG A 87 6.25 -3.12 3.07
N ILE A 88 4.99 -3.50 3.20
CA ILE A 88 3.84 -2.65 2.90
C ILE A 88 3.10 -2.31 4.18
N GLY A 89 3.10 -1.02 4.54
CA GLY A 89 2.37 -0.48 5.68
C GLY A 89 0.99 0.01 5.24
N THR A 90 -0.06 -0.46 5.91
CA THR A 90 -1.44 -0.11 5.63
C THR A 90 -2.10 0.51 6.86
N ARG A 91 -2.85 1.59 6.66
CA ARG A 91 -3.70 2.23 7.66
C ARG A 91 -5.00 2.70 7.03
N MET A 92 -6.09 2.59 7.78
CA MET A 92 -7.39 3.16 7.43
C MET A 92 -7.60 4.46 8.22
N LEU A 93 -7.98 5.54 7.53
CA LEU A 93 -8.26 6.83 8.16
C LEU A 93 -9.73 6.98 8.58
N GLY A 94 -10.65 6.34 7.86
CA GLY A 94 -12.08 6.36 8.17
C GLY A 94 -12.88 5.44 7.26
N ILE A 95 -14.14 5.22 7.64
CA ILE A 95 -15.18 4.51 6.88
C ILE A 95 -16.40 5.43 6.85
N GLY A 96 -16.97 5.68 5.67
CA GLY A 96 -18.12 6.58 5.48
C GLY A 96 -18.65 6.55 4.06
#